data_AF-A0AAD9MJM2-F1
#
_entry.id   AF-A0AAD9MJM2-F1
#
_cell.length_a   1.000
_cell.length_b   1.000
_cell.length_c   1.000
_cell.angle_alpha   90.00
_cell.angle_beta   90.00
_cell.angle_gamma   90.00
#
_symmetry.space_group_name_H-M   'P 1'
#
loop_
_entity.id
_entity.type
_entity.pdbx_description
1 polymer ?
#
loop_
_entity_poly.entity_id
_entity_poly.type
_entity_poly.pdbx_seq_one_letter_code
_entity_poly.pdbx_strand_id
1 'polypeptide(L)'
;MFGQTPLYISAFAFLAGHAAAHGMVTSPPIRSPGAAFQAACGQQVYNTVKSDPYGNIQQEAQVSKGQKDFDAAQCNLNMCKGIPVADMQASDVQRFTRGQTVPFVVDIRAPHTGTANMTIVRSATGEVLGGVLKSWSVYASNSAPISKDDTNFSITIPADLDADACKAVGDCHVRWLWDSRMVDQTYENCVDMVVTG
;
A
#
# COMPACT_ATOMS: atom_id res chain seq x y z
N MET A 1 28.72 25.11 -56.69
CA MET A 1 29.18 24.26 -55.58
C MET A 1 28.58 24.81 -54.29
N PHE A 2 27.49 24.22 -53.80
CA PHE A 2 27.00 24.47 -52.44
C PHE A 2 26.59 23.11 -51.87
N GLY A 3 27.41 22.61 -50.95
CA GLY A 3 27.23 21.30 -50.30
C GLY A 3 26.16 21.37 -49.22
N GLN A 4 25.28 20.38 -49.21
CA GLN A 4 24.33 20.15 -48.13
C GLN A 4 25.00 19.30 -47.05
N THR A 5 25.11 19.84 -45.84
CA THR A 5 25.52 19.08 -44.66
C THR A 5 24.28 18.45 -44.03
N PRO A 6 24.21 17.12 -43.81
CA PRO A 6 23.07 16.50 -43.15
C PRO A 6 23.12 16.80 -41.64
N LEU A 7 21.99 17.28 -41.12
CA LEU A 7 21.75 17.48 -39.69
C LEU A 7 21.38 16.13 -39.06
N TYR A 8 22.30 15.54 -38.30
CA TYR A 8 22.03 14.34 -37.50
C TYR A 8 21.22 14.73 -36.26
N ILE A 9 19.94 14.37 -36.24
CA ILE A 9 19.10 14.46 -35.04
C ILE A 9 19.39 13.21 -34.19
N SER A 10 20.27 13.35 -33.19
CA SER A 10 20.45 12.33 -32.15
C SER A 10 19.22 12.33 -31.24
N ALA A 11 18.39 11.30 -31.35
CA ALA A 11 17.30 11.05 -30.40
C ALA A 11 17.90 10.62 -29.05
N PHE A 12 18.01 11.56 -28.11
CA PHE A 12 18.25 11.22 -26.71
C PHE A 12 16.97 10.60 -26.14
N ALA A 13 16.96 9.27 -26.00
CA ALA A 13 15.97 8.59 -25.19
C ALA A 13 16.21 8.96 -23.72
N PHE A 14 15.38 9.84 -23.18
CA PHE A 14 15.30 10.05 -21.73
C PHE A 14 14.76 8.75 -21.10
N LEU A 15 15.65 7.91 -20.59
CA LEU A 15 15.28 6.99 -19.51
C LEU A 15 15.00 7.88 -18.30
N ALA A 16 13.73 8.20 -18.06
CA ALA A 16 13.32 8.71 -16.77
C ALA A 16 13.66 7.63 -15.73
N GLY A 17 14.71 7.88 -14.95
CA GLY A 17 15.04 7.07 -13.80
C GLY A 17 13.81 7.03 -12.90
N HIS A 18 13.16 5.86 -12.81
CA HIS A 18 12.13 5.61 -11.83
C HIS A 18 12.87 5.48 -10.50
N ALA A 19 13.13 6.61 -9.83
CA ALA A 19 13.57 6.57 -8.46
C ALA A 19 12.47 5.84 -7.68
N ALA A 20 12.78 4.62 -7.22
CA ALA A 20 11.88 3.82 -6.40
C ALA A 20 11.74 4.51 -5.06
N ALA A 21 10.79 5.43 -4.98
CA ALA A 21 10.61 6.32 -3.86
C ALA A 21 9.41 5.84 -3.04
N HIS A 22 9.64 5.03 -2.00
CA HIS A 22 8.60 4.11 -1.56
C HIS A 22 8.69 3.67 -0.08
N GLY A 23 7.63 3.04 0.44
CA GLY A 23 7.56 2.51 1.81
C GLY A 23 6.64 1.29 1.94
N MET A 24 6.92 0.41 2.90
CA MET A 24 6.17 -0.84 3.10
C MET A 24 6.21 -1.32 4.55
N VAL A 25 5.07 -1.76 5.09
CA VAL A 25 5.02 -2.55 6.33
C VAL A 25 5.73 -3.88 6.10
N THR A 26 6.75 -4.18 6.90
CA THR A 26 7.51 -5.44 6.83
C THR A 26 7.16 -6.39 7.98
N SER A 27 6.55 -5.88 9.04
CA SER A 27 6.02 -6.70 10.13
C SER A 27 4.82 -6.01 10.78
N PRO A 28 3.69 -6.71 11.01
CA PRO A 28 3.40 -8.08 10.59
C PRO A 28 3.33 -8.26 9.06
N PRO A 29 3.29 -9.50 8.54
CA PRO A 29 3.15 -9.77 7.10
C PRO A 29 1.95 -9.05 6.48
N ILE A 30 2.16 -8.52 5.28
CA ILE A 30 1.14 -7.83 4.48
C ILE A 30 0.57 -8.74 3.40
N ARG A 31 -0.65 -8.44 2.97
CA ARG A 31 -1.27 -9.11 1.82
C ARG A 31 -0.41 -8.92 0.57
N SER A 32 -0.17 -10.00 -0.15
CA SER A 32 0.68 -10.05 -1.34
C SER A 32 -0.14 -10.33 -2.60
N PRO A 33 0.29 -9.85 -3.78
CA PRO A 33 -0.46 -10.05 -5.03
C PRO A 33 -0.44 -11.52 -5.48
N GLY A 34 -1.61 -12.06 -5.83
CA GLY A 34 -1.81 -13.42 -6.32
C GLY A 34 -2.65 -13.48 -7.59
N ALA A 35 -3.26 -14.65 -7.84
CA ALA A 35 -4.00 -14.91 -9.07
C ALA A 35 -5.30 -14.09 -9.15
N ALA A 36 -5.96 -13.82 -8.02
CA ALA A 36 -7.19 -13.02 -8.01
C ALA A 36 -6.88 -11.54 -8.30
N PHE A 37 -5.77 -11.01 -7.79
CA PHE A 37 -5.28 -9.68 -8.11
C PHE A 37 -4.95 -9.56 -9.60
N GLN A 38 -4.24 -10.54 -10.17
CA GLN A 38 -3.97 -10.53 -11.61
C GLN A 38 -5.27 -10.55 -12.44
N ALA A 39 -6.26 -11.35 -12.03
CA ALA A 39 -7.54 -11.44 -12.73
C ALA A 39 -8.36 -10.14 -12.64
N ALA A 40 -8.34 -9.45 -11.50
CA ALA A 40 -9.09 -8.21 -11.29
C ALA A 40 -8.37 -6.98 -11.88
N CYS A 41 -7.06 -6.87 -11.67
CA CYS A 41 -6.27 -5.67 -11.94
C CYS A 41 -5.46 -5.76 -13.24
N GLY A 42 -5.46 -6.91 -13.92
CA GLY A 42 -4.71 -7.12 -15.15
C GLY A 42 -3.22 -7.39 -14.94
N GLN A 43 -2.59 -7.89 -16.00
CA GLN A 43 -1.23 -8.43 -15.96
C GLN A 43 -0.16 -7.38 -15.65
N GLN A 44 -0.28 -6.16 -16.18
CA GLN A 44 0.75 -5.13 -16.01
C GLN A 44 0.71 -4.53 -14.60
N VAL A 45 -0.47 -4.27 -14.04
CA VAL A 45 -0.59 -3.85 -12.62
C VAL A 45 -0.07 -4.96 -11.70
N TYR A 46 -0.44 -6.23 -11.93
CA TYR A 46 0.10 -7.36 -11.18
C TYR A 46 1.63 -7.37 -11.19
N ASN A 47 2.25 -7.21 -12.37
CA ASN A 47 3.70 -7.19 -12.50
C ASN A 47 4.32 -5.99 -11.78
N THR A 48 3.71 -4.81 -11.88
CA THR A 48 4.16 -3.59 -11.18
C THR A 48 4.21 -3.82 -9.67
N VAL A 49 3.09 -4.24 -9.05
CA VAL A 49 3.03 -4.45 -7.59
C VAL A 49 3.94 -5.59 -7.14
N LYS A 50 4.01 -6.68 -7.91
CA LYS A 50 4.89 -7.81 -7.58
C LYS A 50 6.37 -7.45 -7.66
N SER A 51 6.75 -6.61 -8.63
CA SER A 51 8.14 -6.17 -8.80
C SER A 51 8.56 -5.11 -7.77
N ASP A 52 7.61 -4.29 -7.32
CA ASP A 52 7.84 -3.26 -6.32
C ASP A 52 6.68 -3.20 -5.31
N PRO A 53 6.73 -4.03 -4.25
CA PRO A 53 5.67 -4.04 -3.24
C PRO A 53 5.63 -2.74 -2.41
N TYR A 54 6.67 -1.90 -2.49
CA TYR A 54 6.71 -0.60 -1.84
C TYR A 54 5.96 0.48 -2.66
N GLY A 55 5.57 0.17 -3.90
CA GLY A 55 4.93 1.06 -4.87
C GLY A 55 3.77 1.93 -4.34
N ASN A 56 3.54 3.07 -5.01
CA ASN A 56 2.38 3.94 -4.74
C ASN A 56 1.19 3.62 -5.67
N ILE A 57 -0.01 3.95 -5.20
CA ILE A 57 -1.29 3.73 -5.90
C ILE A 57 -1.36 4.48 -7.23
N GLN A 58 -0.74 5.66 -7.34
CA GLN A 58 -0.83 6.51 -8.53
C GLN A 58 -0.06 5.91 -9.71
N GLN A 59 1.09 5.28 -9.46
CA GLN A 59 1.81 4.52 -10.47
C GLN A 59 0.97 3.34 -10.98
N GLU A 60 0.33 2.60 -10.06
CA GLU A 60 -0.55 1.49 -10.42
C GLU A 60 -1.76 1.95 -11.24
N ALA A 61 -2.37 3.08 -10.85
CA ALA A 61 -3.46 3.70 -11.58
C ALA A 61 -3.03 4.27 -12.94
N GLN A 62 -1.77 4.67 -13.09
CA GLN A 62 -1.25 5.10 -14.39
C GLN A 62 -1.01 3.91 -15.30
N VAL A 63 -0.45 2.83 -14.76
CA VAL A 63 -0.25 1.57 -15.47
C VAL A 63 -1.57 0.97 -15.93
N SER A 64 -2.62 1.07 -15.10
CA SER A 64 -3.93 0.47 -15.39
C SER A 64 -4.61 1.02 -16.64
N LYS A 65 -4.40 2.30 -16.97
CA LYS A 65 -4.99 2.96 -18.15
C LYS A 65 -4.57 2.35 -19.48
N GLY A 66 -3.42 1.66 -19.51
CA GLY A 66 -2.88 1.04 -20.72
C GLY A 66 -3.35 -0.39 -20.97
N GLN A 67 -4.10 -0.99 -20.05
CA GLN A 67 -4.44 -2.42 -20.09
C GLN A 67 -5.90 -2.63 -20.48
N LYS A 68 -6.18 -3.70 -21.23
CA LYS A 68 -7.56 -4.10 -21.59
C LYS A 68 -8.19 -5.05 -20.57
N ASP A 69 -7.37 -5.66 -19.73
CA ASP A 69 -7.70 -6.67 -18.72
C ASP A 69 -7.80 -6.07 -17.30
N PHE A 70 -7.83 -4.74 -17.17
CA PHE A 70 -8.13 -4.07 -15.92
C PHE A 70 -9.64 -3.94 -15.72
N ASP A 71 -10.17 -4.46 -14.61
CA ASP A 71 -11.57 -4.31 -14.21
C ASP A 71 -11.68 -3.35 -13.01
N ALA A 72 -12.10 -2.11 -13.25
CA ALA A 72 -12.26 -1.11 -12.20
C ALA A 72 -13.31 -1.47 -11.13
N ALA A 73 -14.27 -2.34 -11.45
CA ALA A 73 -15.27 -2.79 -10.48
C ALA A 73 -14.73 -3.89 -9.55
N GLN A 74 -13.70 -4.62 -9.98
CA GLN A 74 -13.06 -5.68 -9.19
C GLN A 74 -11.72 -5.24 -8.58
N CYS A 75 -11.03 -4.28 -9.19
CA CYS A 75 -9.75 -3.77 -8.78
C CYS A 75 -9.87 -2.38 -8.13
N ASN A 76 -10.18 -2.34 -6.83
CA ASN A 76 -10.17 -1.10 -6.08
C ASN A 76 -8.76 -0.78 -5.57
N LEU A 77 -7.98 -0.01 -6.33
CA LEU A 77 -6.62 0.37 -5.96
C LEU A 77 -6.53 1.18 -4.65
N ASN A 78 -7.63 1.77 -4.16
CA ASN A 78 -7.68 2.48 -2.87
C ASN A 78 -8.07 1.57 -1.69
N MET A 79 -8.03 0.25 -1.90
CA MET A 79 -8.32 -0.76 -0.90
C MET A 79 -7.32 -1.91 -1.05
N CYS A 80 -6.34 -1.96 -0.16
CA CYS A 80 -5.20 -2.88 -0.20
C CYS A 80 -4.46 -2.87 -1.54
N LYS A 81 -4.37 -1.70 -2.18
CA LYS A 81 -3.78 -1.55 -3.53
C LYS A 81 -4.45 -2.45 -4.58
N GLY A 82 -5.73 -2.77 -4.38
CA GLY A 82 -6.52 -3.66 -5.23
C GLY A 82 -6.32 -5.14 -4.95
N ILE A 83 -5.42 -5.54 -4.07
CA ILE A 83 -5.15 -6.95 -3.76
C ILE A 83 -6.34 -7.52 -2.97
N PRO A 84 -7.11 -8.46 -3.54
CA PRO A 84 -8.33 -8.96 -2.91
C PRO A 84 -8.01 -9.95 -1.77
N VAL A 85 -8.95 -10.12 -0.85
CA VAL A 85 -8.86 -11.11 0.25
C VAL A 85 -8.65 -12.55 -0.26
N ALA A 86 -9.01 -12.83 -1.52
CA ALA A 86 -8.79 -14.13 -2.15
C ALA A 86 -7.31 -14.48 -2.34
N ASP A 87 -6.42 -13.49 -2.34
CA ASP A 87 -4.96 -13.69 -2.46
C ASP A 87 -4.24 -13.71 -1.10
N MET A 88 -4.97 -13.55 0.00
CA MET A 88 -4.37 -13.61 1.33
C MET A 88 -3.91 -15.05 1.63
N GLN A 89 -2.68 -15.15 2.13
CA GLN A 89 -2.09 -16.41 2.56
C GLN A 89 -2.48 -16.71 4.01
N ALA A 90 -2.99 -17.91 4.27
CA ALA A 90 -3.44 -18.29 5.62
C ALA A 90 -2.33 -18.21 6.69
N SER A 91 -1.06 -18.41 6.30
CA SER A 91 0.11 -18.27 7.18
C SER A 91 0.37 -16.83 7.64
N ASP A 92 -0.12 -15.86 6.88
CA ASP A 92 0.17 -14.44 7.05
C ASP A 92 -0.96 -13.74 7.84
N VAL A 93 -2.06 -14.45 8.09
CA VAL A 93 -3.18 -13.94 8.88
C VAL A 93 -2.81 -13.88 10.35
N GLN A 94 -2.87 -12.68 10.90
CA GLN A 94 -2.60 -12.42 12.30
C GLN A 94 -3.78 -12.84 13.17
N ARG A 95 -3.49 -13.25 14.41
CA ARG A 95 -4.51 -13.55 15.42
C ARG A 95 -4.28 -12.65 16.60
N PHE A 96 -5.15 -11.66 16.76
CA PHE A 96 -5.06 -10.69 17.84
C PHE A 96 -6.20 -10.86 18.84
N THR A 97 -6.04 -10.20 19.98
CA THR A 97 -7.07 -10.06 21.01
C THR A 97 -7.44 -8.60 21.21
N ARG A 98 -8.68 -8.34 21.66
CA ARG A 98 -9.10 -6.98 22.05
C ARG A 98 -8.20 -6.44 23.16
N GLY A 99 -7.78 -5.19 23.05
CA GLY A 99 -6.84 -4.54 23.96
C GLY A 99 -5.37 -4.94 23.76
N GLN A 100 -5.05 -5.84 22.82
CA GLN A 100 -3.67 -6.23 22.55
C GLN A 100 -2.88 -5.08 21.92
N THR A 101 -1.69 -4.80 22.46
CA THR A 101 -0.69 -3.98 21.79
C THR A 101 0.10 -4.84 20.80
N VAL A 102 0.15 -4.39 19.54
CA VAL A 102 0.80 -5.08 18.42
C VAL A 102 1.93 -4.22 17.87
N PRO A 103 3.18 -4.73 17.80
CA PRO A 103 4.28 -4.01 17.19
C PRO A 103 4.17 -4.01 15.66
N PHE A 104 4.54 -2.89 15.04
CA PHE A 104 4.61 -2.72 13.60
C PHE A 104 5.99 -2.20 13.20
N VAL A 105 6.49 -2.70 12.08
CA VAL A 105 7.73 -2.26 11.45
C VAL A 105 7.43 -1.86 10.01
N VAL A 106 7.87 -0.65 9.65
CA VAL A 106 7.78 -0.09 8.31
C VAL A 106 9.19 0.16 7.80
N ASP A 107 9.46 -0.28 6.58
CA ASP A 107 10.67 0.07 5.84
C ASP A 107 10.36 1.20 4.86
N ILE A 108 11.09 2.31 4.97
CA ILE A 108 10.91 3.51 4.16
C ILE A 108 12.19 3.72 3.35
N ARG A 109 12.10 3.48 2.04
CA ARG A 109 13.25 3.54 1.12
C ARG A 109 13.49 4.93 0.56
N ALA A 110 12.42 5.72 0.39
CA ALA A 110 12.56 7.14 0.13
C ALA A 110 11.53 7.94 0.92
N PRO A 111 11.97 8.91 1.73
CA PRO A 111 11.07 9.76 2.48
C PRO A 111 10.38 10.78 1.57
N HIS A 112 9.06 10.90 1.75
CA HIS A 112 8.25 12.00 1.22
C HIS A 112 7.34 12.52 2.33
N THR A 113 7.53 13.78 2.69
CA THR A 113 6.77 14.41 3.76
C THR A 113 5.27 14.31 3.47
N GLY A 114 4.56 13.60 4.33
CA GLY A 114 3.12 13.38 4.21
C GLY A 114 2.46 13.20 5.57
N THR A 115 1.26 12.65 5.54
CA THR A 115 0.53 12.19 6.72
C THR A 115 0.42 10.67 6.68
N ALA A 116 0.29 10.03 7.83
CA ALA A 116 0.02 8.61 7.87
C ALA A 116 -0.99 8.24 8.96
N ASN A 117 -1.67 7.11 8.79
CA ASN A 117 -2.51 6.54 9.85
C ASN A 117 -2.56 5.01 9.79
N MET A 118 -2.94 4.45 10.94
CA MET A 118 -3.27 3.05 11.14
C MET A 118 -4.76 2.94 11.46
N THR A 119 -5.50 2.13 10.72
CA THR A 119 -6.95 1.92 10.91
C THR A 119 -7.29 0.44 10.80
N ILE A 120 -8.34 -0.02 11.47
CA ILE A 120 -8.97 -1.31 11.14
C ILE A 120 -10.03 -1.04 10.09
N VAL A 121 -10.04 -1.81 9.01
CA VAL A 121 -10.96 -1.59 7.88
C VAL A 121 -11.73 -2.87 7.57
N ARG A 122 -13.06 -2.79 7.47
CA ARG A 122 -13.91 -3.89 7.01
C ARG A 122 -13.63 -4.17 5.53
N SER A 123 -13.19 -5.39 5.22
CA SER A 123 -12.73 -5.72 3.86
C SER A 123 -13.83 -5.60 2.80
N ALA A 124 -15.07 -5.90 3.17
CA ALA A 124 -16.20 -5.87 2.24
C ALA A 124 -16.67 -4.46 1.86
N THR A 125 -16.48 -3.46 2.73
CA THR A 125 -17.10 -2.13 2.57
C THR A 125 -16.10 -0.98 2.59
N GLY A 126 -14.87 -1.18 3.07
CA GLY A 126 -13.91 -0.10 3.30
C GLY A 126 -14.22 0.74 4.55
N GLU A 127 -15.18 0.32 5.36
CA GLU A 127 -15.57 1.03 6.59
C GLU A 127 -14.46 0.94 7.64
N VAL A 128 -14.08 2.07 8.24
CA VAL A 128 -13.15 2.11 9.36
C VAL A 128 -13.85 1.67 10.65
N LEU A 129 -13.30 0.67 11.32
CA LEU A 129 -13.83 0.09 12.56
C LEU A 129 -12.99 0.55 13.76
N GLY A 130 -13.65 1.01 14.82
CA GLY A 130 -12.96 1.42 16.06
C GLY A 130 -12.09 2.69 15.96
N GLY A 131 -12.16 3.41 14.83
CA GLY A 131 -11.46 4.67 14.62
C GLY A 131 -9.98 4.54 14.23
N VAL A 132 -9.22 5.62 14.43
CA VAL A 132 -7.79 5.70 14.12
C VAL A 132 -6.98 5.15 15.30
N LEU A 133 -6.15 4.14 15.02
CA LEU A 133 -5.33 3.48 16.04
C LEU A 133 -4.04 4.26 16.36
N LYS A 134 -3.48 4.92 15.34
CA LYS A 134 -2.32 5.81 15.41
C LYS A 134 -2.31 6.71 14.18
N SER A 135 -1.83 7.94 14.32
CA SER A 135 -1.70 8.89 13.21
C SER A 135 -0.48 9.79 13.35
N TRP A 136 0.02 10.26 12.22
CA TRP A 136 1.09 11.23 12.10
C TRP A 136 0.63 12.38 11.21
N SER A 137 0.72 13.61 11.71
CA SER A 137 0.49 14.82 10.92
C SER A 137 1.69 15.19 10.04
N VAL A 138 2.88 14.69 10.40
CA VAL A 138 4.11 14.75 9.61
C VAL A 138 4.75 13.36 9.70
N TYR A 139 4.85 12.66 8.57
CA TYR A 139 5.38 11.31 8.46
C TYR A 139 6.40 11.22 7.35
N ALA A 140 7.44 10.39 7.55
CA ALA A 140 8.49 10.14 6.56
C ALA A 140 9.07 11.44 5.98
N SER A 141 9.36 12.41 6.85
CA SER A 141 9.78 13.74 6.45
C SER A 141 11.04 13.68 5.59
N ASN A 142 11.06 14.41 4.48
CA ASN A 142 12.26 14.57 3.66
C ASN A 142 13.15 15.75 4.10
N SER A 143 12.76 16.47 5.16
CA SER A 143 13.55 17.57 5.76
C SER A 143 14.39 17.15 6.96
N ALA A 144 14.27 15.90 7.41
CA ALA A 144 14.99 15.35 8.55
C ALA A 144 15.27 13.84 8.33
N PRO A 145 16.19 13.23 9.09
CA PRO A 145 16.31 11.78 9.11
C PRO A 145 14.98 11.11 9.52
N ILE A 146 14.68 9.96 8.92
CA ILE A 146 13.49 9.16 9.25
C ILE A 146 13.51 8.84 10.75
N SER A 147 12.40 9.11 11.43
CA SER A 147 12.33 8.92 12.87
C SER A 147 12.16 7.43 13.23
N LYS A 148 12.50 7.07 14.46
CA LYS A 148 12.23 5.71 14.96
C LYS A 148 10.72 5.42 14.96
N ASP A 149 9.89 6.40 15.29
CA ASP A 149 8.42 6.23 15.34
C ASP A 149 7.80 6.10 13.94
N ASP A 150 8.47 6.57 12.88
CA ASP A 150 8.04 6.35 11.49
C ASP A 150 8.23 4.89 11.06
N THR A 151 9.22 4.20 11.62
CA THR A 151 9.65 2.87 11.15
C THR A 151 9.38 1.75 12.15
N ASN A 152 9.17 2.09 13.41
CA ASN A 152 8.95 1.13 14.49
C ASN A 152 8.03 1.73 15.54
N PHE A 153 6.78 1.25 15.57
CA PHE A 153 5.75 1.73 16.46
C PHE A 153 4.87 0.57 16.94
N SER A 154 3.86 0.86 17.76
CA SER A 154 2.83 -0.11 18.10
C SER A 154 1.46 0.51 17.96
N ILE A 155 0.49 -0.33 17.66
CA ILE A 155 -0.94 -0.01 17.72
C ILE A 155 -1.58 -0.82 18.85
N THR A 156 -2.74 -0.40 19.32
CA THR A 156 -3.55 -1.21 20.23
C THR A 156 -4.85 -1.57 19.54
N ILE A 157 -5.19 -2.85 19.50
CA ILE A 157 -6.51 -3.30 19.02
C ILE A 157 -7.56 -2.78 20.01
N PRO A 158 -8.61 -2.05 19.57
CA PRO A 158 -9.57 -1.46 20.49
C PRO A 158 -10.23 -2.52 21.38
N ALA A 159 -10.30 -2.24 22.68
CA ALA A 159 -10.91 -3.16 23.65
C ALA A 159 -12.43 -3.29 23.44
N ASP A 160 -13.04 -2.27 22.84
CA ASP A 160 -14.45 -2.11 22.53
C ASP A 160 -14.77 -2.35 21.05
N LEU A 161 -13.83 -2.90 20.27
CA LEU A 161 -14.12 -3.35 18.91
C LEU A 161 -15.28 -4.35 18.96
N ASP A 162 -16.29 -4.20 18.09
CA ASP A 162 -17.47 -5.06 18.07
C ASP A 162 -17.11 -6.56 18.15
N ALA A 163 -17.82 -7.30 19.00
CA ALA A 163 -17.68 -8.74 19.21
C ALA A 163 -17.73 -9.53 17.89
N ASP A 164 -18.58 -9.09 16.97
CA ASP A 164 -18.83 -9.73 15.68
C ASP A 164 -17.97 -9.18 14.54
N ALA A 165 -17.22 -8.09 14.77
CA ALA A 165 -16.27 -7.57 13.79
C ALA A 165 -14.99 -8.42 13.77
N CYS A 166 -14.42 -8.61 12.58
CA CYS A 166 -13.11 -9.25 12.42
C CYS A 166 -13.00 -10.69 12.96
N LYS A 167 -14.11 -11.43 13.08
CA LYS A 167 -14.12 -12.76 13.72
C LYS A 167 -13.67 -13.88 12.78
N ALA A 168 -13.87 -13.68 11.48
CA ALA A 168 -13.47 -14.60 10.44
C ALA A 168 -12.36 -14.01 9.58
N VAL A 169 -11.57 -14.91 9.00
CA VAL A 169 -10.52 -14.57 8.06
C VAL A 169 -11.14 -13.82 6.88
N GLY A 170 -10.58 -12.65 6.56
CA GLY A 170 -11.07 -11.77 5.49
C GLY A 170 -12.13 -10.76 5.90
N ASP A 171 -12.68 -10.81 7.12
CA ASP A 171 -13.66 -9.81 7.59
C ASP A 171 -13.08 -8.39 7.61
N CYS A 172 -11.83 -8.26 8.05
CA CYS A 172 -11.15 -6.99 8.18
C CYS A 172 -9.63 -7.14 8.11
N HIS A 173 -8.94 -6.01 8.05
CA HIS A 173 -7.48 -5.91 8.09
C HIS A 173 -7.07 -4.62 8.79
N VAL A 174 -5.83 -4.57 9.27
CA VAL A 174 -5.20 -3.30 9.64
C VAL A 174 -4.64 -2.66 8.37
N ARG A 175 -5.03 -1.42 8.10
CA ARG A 175 -4.50 -0.59 7.01
C ARG A 175 -3.48 0.40 7.55
N TRP A 176 -2.27 0.33 7.01
CA TRP A 176 -1.31 1.43 7.05
C TRP A 176 -1.51 2.26 5.78
N LEU A 177 -1.84 3.54 5.94
CA LEU A 177 -2.02 4.49 4.85
C LEU A 177 -1.04 5.64 5.04
N TRP A 178 -0.17 5.88 4.07
CA TRP A 178 0.71 7.05 4.00
C TRP A 178 0.38 7.87 2.75
N ASP A 179 0.01 9.12 2.97
CA ASP A 179 -0.42 10.06 1.92
C ASP A 179 0.52 11.26 1.86
N SER A 180 1.26 11.35 0.76
CA SER A 180 2.22 12.40 0.48
C SER A 180 1.72 13.31 -0.62
N ARG A 181 1.02 14.37 -0.21
CA ARG A 181 0.44 15.37 -1.13
C ARG A 181 1.49 16.17 -1.90
N MET A 182 2.71 16.26 -1.38
CA MET A 182 3.78 17.02 -2.05
C MET A 182 4.26 16.38 -3.36
N VAL A 183 4.06 15.07 -3.52
CA VAL A 183 4.43 14.31 -4.72
C VAL A 183 3.24 13.58 -5.33
N ASP A 184 2.02 13.83 -4.84
CA ASP A 184 0.79 13.15 -5.25
C ASP A 184 0.92 11.62 -5.21
N GLN A 185 1.41 11.09 -4.08
CA GLN A 185 1.61 9.65 -3.90
C GLN A 185 0.96 9.15 -2.61
N THR A 186 0.30 8.00 -2.73
CA THR A 186 -0.33 7.29 -1.63
C THR A 186 0.18 5.86 -1.59
N TYR A 187 0.58 5.44 -0.40
CA TYR A 187 1.11 4.13 -0.09
C TYR A 187 0.15 3.45 0.87
N GLU A 188 -0.15 2.18 0.60
CA GLU A 188 -1.09 1.43 1.40
C GLU A 188 -0.64 -0.01 1.56
N ASN A 189 -0.68 -0.54 2.78
CA ASN A 189 -0.53 -1.97 3.02
C ASN A 189 -1.62 -2.47 3.95
N CYS A 190 -2.00 -3.73 3.75
CA CYS A 190 -3.02 -4.41 4.54
C CYS A 190 -2.41 -5.60 5.28
N VAL A 191 -2.56 -5.61 6.60
CA VAL A 191 -2.23 -6.75 7.47
C VAL A 191 -3.53 -7.46 7.81
N ASP A 192 -3.71 -8.65 7.24
CA ASP A 192 -4.90 -9.47 7.46
C ASP A 192 -4.93 -10.04 8.88
N MET A 193 -6.09 -10.02 9.51
CA MET A 193 -6.21 -10.46 10.90
C MET A 193 -7.58 -11.06 11.23
N VAL A 194 -7.60 -11.82 12.32
CA VAL A 194 -8.80 -12.12 13.10
C VAL A 194 -8.62 -11.60 14.51
N VAL A 195 -9.70 -11.10 15.11
CA VAL A 195 -9.72 -10.60 16.49
C VAL A 195 -10.62 -11.49 17.34
N THR A 196 -10.09 -11.92 18.47
CA THR A 196 -10.78 -12.76 19.46
C THR A 196 -10.67 -12.15 20.86
N GLY A 197 -11.26 -12.80 21.87
CA GLY A 197 -11.38 -12.23 23.22
C GLY A 197 -12.56 -11.28 23.25
#